data_AF-A0A937LQX8-F1
#
_entry.id   AF-A0A937LQX8-F1
#
_cell.length_a   1.000
_cell.length_b   1.000
_cell.length_c   1.000
_cell.angle_alpha   90.00
_cell.angle_beta   90.00
_cell.angle_gamma   90.00
#
_symmetry.space_group_name_H-M   'P 1'
#
loop_
_entity.id
_entity.type
_entity.pdbx_description
1 polymer ?
#
loop_
_entity_poly.entity_id
_entity_poly.type
_entity_poly.pdbx_seq_one_letter_code
_entity_poly.pdbx_strand_id
1 'polypeptide(L)'
;WCLTCLVNKSLVLDTERVNQLFIENNVITLRLDWTKPNEHIKKFLVTNGRFGIPFNKMYGPLISNGRILPELLSLKIIREYIEIAK
;
A
#
# COMPACT_ATOMS: atom_id res chain seq x y z
N TRP A 1 -10.07 -7.21 10.45
CA TRP A 1 -11.31 -6.48 10.78
C TRP A 1 -11.70 -5.46 9.71
N CYS A 2 -10.74 -4.80 9.06
CA CYS A 2 -11.02 -3.91 7.93
C CYS A 2 -11.47 -4.68 6.66
N LEU A 3 -12.72 -4.50 6.24
CA LEU A 3 -13.29 -5.15 5.05
C LEU A 3 -12.55 -4.74 3.77
N THR A 4 -12.35 -3.44 3.56
CA THR A 4 -11.64 -2.91 2.38
C THR A 4 -10.22 -3.46 2.28
N CYS A 5 -9.56 -3.67 3.41
CA CYS A 5 -8.23 -4.28 3.46
C CYS A 5 -8.25 -5.74 2.96
N LEU A 6 -9.27 -6.51 3.35
CA LEU A 6 -9.46 -7.89 2.87
C LEU A 6 -9.76 -7.93 1.37
N VAL A 7 -10.61 -7.02 0.89
CA VAL A 7 -10.93 -6.86 -0.55
C VAL A 7 -9.67 -6.53 -1.35
N ASN A 8 -8.91 -5.51 -0.95
CA ASN A 8 -7.66 -5.14 -1.61
C ASN A 8 -6.63 -6.28 -1.60
N LYS A 9 -6.52 -6.99 -0.48
CA LYS A 9 -5.61 -8.13 -0.36
C LYS A 9 -5.99 -9.21 -1.37
N SER A 10 -7.23 -9.69 -1.32
CA SER A 10 -7.66 -10.85 -2.10
C SER A 10 -7.83 -10.56 -3.59
N LEU A 11 -8.30 -9.37 -3.96
CA LEU A 11 -8.66 -9.05 -5.35
C LEU A 11 -7.59 -8.25 -6.09
N VAL A 12 -6.56 -7.77 -5.38
CA VAL A 12 -5.52 -6.92 -5.98
C VAL A 12 -4.13 -7.38 -5.55
N LEU A 13 -3.76 -7.20 -4.29
CA LEU A 13 -2.37 -7.31 -3.84
C LEU A 13 -1.83 -8.75 -3.90
N ASP A 14 -2.65 -9.75 -3.57
CA ASP A 14 -2.23 -11.15 -3.58
C ASP A 14 -2.50 -11.83 -4.94
N THR A 15 -2.89 -11.07 -5.98
CA THR A 15 -3.09 -11.61 -7.33
C THR A 15 -1.77 -11.87 -8.05
N GLU A 16 -1.73 -12.91 -8.88
CA GLU A 16 -0.55 -13.24 -9.70
C GLU A 16 -0.08 -12.04 -10.54
N ARG A 17 -1.03 -11.32 -11.14
CA ARG A 17 -0.73 -10.18 -12.03
C ARG A 17 -0.07 -9.00 -11.30
N VAL A 18 -0.42 -8.74 -10.05
CA VAL A 18 0.23 -7.70 -9.23
C VAL A 18 1.57 -8.21 -8.69
N ASN A 19 1.66 -9.48 -8.31
CA ASN A 19 2.93 -10.09 -7.88
C ASN A 19 3.99 -10.05 -8.98
N GLN A 20 3.63 -10.42 -10.22
CA GLN A 20 4.53 -10.31 -11.37
C GLN A 20 4.97 -8.86 -11.60
N LEU A 21 4.04 -7.91 -11.52
CA LEU A 21 4.35 -6.49 -11.66
C LEU A 21 5.33 -5.99 -10.58
N PHE A 22 5.19 -6.45 -9.33
CA PHE A 22 6.14 -6.12 -8.28
C PHE A 22 7.54 -6.72 -8.54
N ILE A 23 7.62 -7.97 -8.99
CA ILE A 23 8.89 -8.63 -9.32
C ILE A 23 9.60 -7.90 -10.47
N GLU A 24 8.90 -7.66 -11.58
CA GLU A 24 9.44 -6.98 -12.78
C GLU A 24 9.99 -5.59 -12.47
N ASN A 25 9.42 -4.90 -11.47
CA ASN A 25 9.78 -3.54 -11.11
C ASN A 25 10.58 -3.44 -9.80
N ASN A 26 11.11 -4.57 -9.30
CA ASN A 26 11.89 -4.64 -8.06
C ASN A 26 11.22 -3.98 -6.85
N VAL A 27 9.88 -4.13 -6.73
CA VAL A 27 9.11 -3.54 -5.64
C VAL A 27 9.21 -4.42 -4.40
N ILE A 28 9.70 -3.83 -3.31
CA ILE A 28 9.69 -4.46 -1.99
C ILE A 28 8.34 -4.15 -1.31
N THR A 29 7.66 -5.19 -0.83
CA THR A 29 6.39 -5.03 -0.11
C THR A 29 6.61 -5.06 1.41
N LEU A 30 5.93 -4.17 2.13
CA LEU A 30 5.91 -4.13 3.58
C LEU A 30 4.45 -4.16 4.05
N ARG A 31 4.14 -5.00 5.02
CA ARG A 31 2.80 -5.12 5.61
C ARG A 31 2.86 -4.87 7.11
N LEU A 32 2.08 -3.91 7.57
CA LEU A 32 1.89 -3.63 8.99
C LEU A 32 0.56 -4.21 9.44
N ASP A 33 0.59 -5.20 10.33
CA ASP A 33 -0.61 -5.81 10.90
C ASP A 33 -1.12 -4.99 12.08
N TRP A 34 -2.29 -4.36 11.92
CA TRP A 34 -2.97 -3.58 12.95
C TRP A 34 -4.26 -4.26 13.46
N THR A 35 -4.24 -5.60 13.57
CA THR A 35 -5.32 -6.38 14.20
C THR A 35 -5.43 -6.14 15.70
N LYS A 36 -4.35 -5.72 16.35
CA LYS A 36 -4.29 -5.32 17.76
C LYS A 36 -3.82 -3.87 17.89
N PRO A 37 -4.19 -3.14 18.96
CA PRO A 37 -3.67 -1.80 19.22
C PRO A 37 -2.14 -1.75 19.15
N ASN A 38 -1.62 -0.72 18.50
CA ASN A 38 -0.18 -0.53 18.29
C ASN A 38 0.11 0.97 18.11
N GLU A 39 0.82 1.57 19.06
CA GLU A 39 1.10 3.01 19.07
C GLU A 39 2.08 3.44 17.96
N HIS A 40 2.96 2.55 17.49
CA HIS A 40 3.86 2.86 16.36
C HIS A 40 3.09 2.97 15.04
N ILE A 41 2.15 2.05 14.78
CA ILE A 41 1.28 2.12 13.60
C ILE A 41 0.39 3.36 13.67
N LYS A 42 -0.22 3.63 14.82
CA LYS A 42 -1.03 4.83 15.04
C LYS A 42 -0.23 6.11 14.77
N LYS A 43 0.96 6.25 15.36
CA LYS A 43 1.84 7.41 15.13
C LYS A 43 2.21 7.54 13.66
N PHE A 44 2.55 6.44 13.00
CA PHE A 44 2.87 6.44 11.57
C PHE A 44 1.70 6.94 10.72
N LEU A 45 0.47 6.48 10.98
CA LEU A 45 -0.72 6.94 10.26
C LEU A 45 -0.95 8.44 10.49
N VAL A 46 -0.87 8.91 11.75
CA VAL A 46 -1.08 10.33 12.10
C VAL A 46 -0.06 11.23 11.40
N THR A 47 1.23 10.84 11.39
CA THR A 47 2.27 11.58 10.66
C THR A 47 2.00 11.65 9.15
N ASN A 48 1.23 10.71 8.59
CA ASN A 48 0.79 10.70 7.20
C ASN A 48 -0.61 11.32 7.00
N GLY A 49 -1.16 12.02 8.00
CA GLY A 49 -2.47 12.67 7.92
C GLY A 49 -3.63 11.67 7.79
N ARG A 50 -3.51 10.52 8.44
CA ARG A 50 -4.51 9.45 8.45
C ARG A 50 -4.77 8.95 9.86
N PHE A 51 -6.00 8.50 10.10
CA PHE A 51 -6.45 8.04 11.42
C PHE A 51 -6.92 6.58 11.41
N GLY A 52 -6.84 5.90 10.27
CA GLY A 52 -7.40 4.56 10.08
C GLY A 52 -6.80 3.81 8.90
N ILE A 53 -7.33 2.61 8.68
CA ILE A 53 -7.01 1.72 7.56
C ILE A 53 -8.24 1.53 6.67
N PRO A 54 -8.08 1.21 5.37
CA PRO A 54 -6.83 0.86 4.68
C PRO A 54 -5.88 2.05 4.49
N PHE A 55 -4.58 1.78 4.60
CA PHE A 55 -3.52 2.75 4.29
C PHE A 55 -2.45 2.06 3.45
N ASN A 56 -2.17 2.61 2.28
CA ASN A 56 -1.10 2.15 1.40
C ASN A 56 -0.28 3.36 0.95
N LYS A 57 1.03 3.22 0.94
CA LYS A 57 1.96 4.28 0.52
C LYS A 57 3.11 3.65 -0.23
N MET A 58 3.42 4.19 -1.40
CA MET A 58 4.53 3.73 -2.24
C MET A 58 5.68 4.72 -2.17
N TYR A 59 6.90 4.21 -2.11
CA TYR A 59 8.13 4.98 -2.09
C TYR A 59 8.94 4.62 -3.33
N GLY A 60 9.76 5.55 -3.79
CA GLY A 60 10.67 5.35 -4.91
C GLY A 60 11.57 6.57 -5.10
N PRO A 61 12.55 6.50 -6.02
CA PRO A 61 13.50 7.58 -6.26
C PRO A 61 12.86 8.95 -6.52
N LEU A 62 11.77 9.01 -7.30
CA LEU A 62 11.06 10.27 -7.59
C LEU A 62 10.09 10.71 -6.49
N ILE A 63 9.73 9.82 -5.56
CA ILE A 63 8.81 10.07 -4.45
C ILE A 63 9.43 9.62 -3.13
N SER A 64 10.57 10.19 -2.75
CA SER A 64 11.29 9.83 -1.52
C SER A 64 10.45 9.95 -0.25
N ASN A 65 9.57 10.96 -0.19
CA ASN A 65 8.60 11.14 0.90
C ASN A 65 7.39 10.20 0.81
N GLY A 66 7.30 9.41 -0.26
CA GLY A 66 6.27 8.46 -0.61
C GLY A 66 4.91 9.09 -0.98
N ARG A 67 4.16 8.39 -1.83
CA ARG A 67 2.83 8.79 -2.28
C ARG A 67 1.77 7.86 -1.73
N ILE A 68 0.75 8.44 -1.10
CA ILE A 68 -0.39 7.69 -0.54
C ILE A 68 -1.28 7.22 -1.68
N LEU A 69 -1.64 5.94 -1.68
CA LEU A 69 -2.55 5.35 -2.66
C LEU A 69 -4.01 5.54 -2.23
N PRO A 70 -4.97 5.47 -3.17
CA PRO A 70 -6.39 5.38 -2.84
C PRO A 70 -6.71 4.20 -1.91
N GLU A 71 -7.79 4.32 -1.16
CA GLU A 71 -8.24 3.28 -0.22
C GLU A 71 -8.65 1.99 -0.93
N LEU A 72 -9.29 2.09 -2.09
CA LEU A 72 -9.59 0.97 -2.97
C LEU A 72 -8.51 0.85 -4.03
N LEU A 73 -7.89 -0.33 -4.10
CA LEU A 73 -6.83 -0.60 -5.05
C LEU A 73 -7.39 -1.24 -6.31
N SER A 74 -6.61 -1.15 -7.37
CA SER A 74 -6.81 -1.91 -8.60
C SER A 74 -5.45 -2.14 -9.25
N LEU A 75 -5.36 -3.10 -10.16
CA LEU A 75 -4.14 -3.29 -10.96
C LEU A 75 -3.71 -2.01 -11.68
N LYS A 76 -4.68 -1.22 -12.17
CA LYS A 76 -4.42 0.06 -12.83
C LYS A 76 -3.73 1.03 -11.87
N ILE A 77 -4.24 1.17 -10.65
CA ILE A 77 -3.66 2.03 -9.61
C ILE A 77 -2.26 1.56 -9.25
N ILE A 78 -2.04 0.25 -9.05
CA ILE A 78 -0.70 -0.26 -8.70
C ILE A 78 0.31 0.07 -9.80
N ARG A 79 -0.05 -0.18 -11.07
CA ARG A 79 0.83 0.14 -12.20
C ARG A 79 1.14 1.62 -12.28
N GLU A 80 0.11 2.46 -12.19
CA GLU A 80 0.28 3.92 -12.21
C GLU A 80 1.27 4.40 -11.13
N TYR A 81 1.14 3.88 -9.90
CA TYR A 81 2.00 4.30 -8.81
C TYR A 81 3.43 3.78 -8.93
N ILE A 82 3.64 2.60 -9.52
CA ILE A 82 4.98 2.10 -9.84
C ILE A 82 5.67 3.03 -10.85
N GLU A 83 4.96 3.47 -11.89
CA GLU A 83 5.52 4.40 -12.87
C GLU A 83 5.81 5.77 -12.28
N ILE A 84 4.98 6.25 -11.33
CA ILE A 84 5.27 7.49 -10.59
C ILE A 84 6.49 7.34 -9.67
N ALA A 85 6.75 6.12 -9.18
CA ALA A 85 7.77 5.87 -8.17
C ALA A 85 9.19 5.76 -8.74
N LYS A 86 9.33 5.22 -9.95
CA LYS A 86 10.59 5.11 -10.71
C LYS A 86 11.20 6.48 -10.96
#